data_AF-W5WIU2-F1
#
_entry.id   AF-W5WIU2-F1
#
_cell.length_a   1.000
_cell.length_b   1.000
_cell.length_c   1.000
_cell.angle_alpha   90.00
_cell.angle_beta   90.00
_cell.angle_gamma   90.00
#
_symmetry.space_group_name_H-M   'P 1'
#
loop_
_entity.id
_entity.type
_entity.pdbx_description
1 polymer ?
#
loop_
_entity_poly.entity_id
_entity_poly.type
_entity_poly.pdbx_seq_one_letter_code
_entity_poly.pdbx_strand_id
1 'polypeptide(L)'
;MDVRSTSSLSRRAALTGFGGVALLAAAACSPSMEKPSDKPVNAPAAVPTPDPNASIAEQRKHIDELDQKIIELLKQRGEASATVQRVRTASGGAKTDPSREQEIISRYQEGLGANGSNVAKAILDVDRGTQAAGATSTTTTTAATPTSSGH
;
A
#
# COMPACT_ATOMS: atom_id res chain seq x y z
N MET A 1 -39.86 -1.97 -35.49
CA MET A 1 -38.58 -1.76 -36.21
C MET A 1 -37.46 -2.21 -35.28
N ASP A 2 -37.08 -3.47 -35.42
CA ASP A 2 -35.96 -4.12 -34.75
C ASP A 2 -34.62 -3.58 -35.29
N VAL A 3 -33.66 -3.35 -34.40
CA VAL A 3 -32.23 -3.45 -34.72
C VAL A 3 -31.53 -4.13 -33.55
N ARG A 4 -31.36 -5.46 -33.66
CA ARG A 4 -30.37 -6.23 -32.91
C ARG A 4 -29.03 -6.09 -33.61
N SER A 5 -28.00 -5.60 -32.91
CA SER A 5 -26.63 -5.58 -33.40
C SER A 5 -25.85 -6.77 -32.85
N THR A 6 -25.43 -7.65 -33.75
CA THR A 6 -24.59 -8.83 -33.53
C THR A 6 -23.17 -8.56 -34.02
N SER A 7 -22.16 -8.90 -33.23
CA SER A 7 -20.82 -9.37 -33.67
C SER A 7 -20.04 -9.75 -32.41
N SER A 8 -19.80 -11.03 -32.09
CA SER A 8 -18.89 -12.00 -32.73
C SER A 8 -17.45 -11.49 -32.79
N LEU A 9 -16.54 -12.11 -32.01
CA LEU A 9 -15.37 -12.81 -32.55
C LEU A 9 -14.63 -13.60 -31.45
N SER A 10 -14.56 -14.92 -31.66
CA SER A 10 -13.69 -15.87 -30.98
C SER A 10 -12.21 -15.60 -31.24
N ARG A 11 -11.35 -15.92 -30.28
CA ARG A 11 -10.04 -16.54 -30.55
C ARG A 11 -9.77 -17.69 -29.56
N ARG A 12 -9.63 -18.88 -30.12
CA ARG A 12 -9.02 -20.08 -29.50
C ARG A 12 -7.55 -20.12 -29.90
N ALA A 13 -6.69 -20.63 -29.01
CA ALA A 13 -5.44 -21.37 -29.25
C ALA A 13 -4.56 -21.25 -27.98
N ALA A 14 -3.73 -22.20 -27.57
CA ALA A 14 -3.53 -23.61 -27.86
C ALA A 14 -2.44 -24.09 -26.87
N LEU A 15 -2.57 -25.35 -26.44
CA LEU A 15 -1.53 -26.39 -26.30
C LEU A 15 -0.19 -26.15 -25.56
N THR A 16 0.13 -27.18 -24.73
CA THR A 16 1.44 -27.86 -24.53
C THR A 16 2.55 -27.06 -23.84
N GLY A 17 3.36 -27.58 -22.92
CA GLY A 17 3.72 -28.93 -22.50
C GLY A 17 5.08 -28.86 -21.76
N PHE A 18 5.62 -30.01 -21.35
CA PHE A 18 6.93 -30.25 -20.70
C PHE A 18 6.97 -29.91 -19.20
N GLY A 19 7.33 -30.84 -18.31
CA GLY A 19 8.36 -31.88 -18.41
C GLY A 19 9.42 -31.49 -17.38
N GLY A 20 9.56 -32.21 -16.28
CA GLY A 20 10.54 -33.29 -16.22
C GLY A 20 11.38 -33.11 -14.97
N VAL A 21 11.44 -34.16 -14.17
CA VAL A 21 12.14 -34.29 -12.90
C VAL A 21 13.65 -34.39 -13.16
N ALA A 22 14.47 -33.72 -12.37
CA ALA A 22 15.89 -34.07 -12.21
C ALA A 22 16.42 -33.60 -10.85
N LEU A 23 16.27 -34.47 -9.85
CA LEU A 23 17.03 -34.46 -8.61
C LEU A 23 18.30 -35.28 -8.89
N LEU A 24 19.49 -34.66 -8.92
CA LEU A 24 20.75 -35.40 -8.97
C LEU A 24 21.74 -34.86 -7.94
N ALA A 25 22.27 -35.81 -7.17
CA ALA A 25 23.10 -35.65 -6.00
C ALA A 25 24.51 -35.11 -6.31
N ALA A 26 25.01 -34.26 -5.41
CA ALA A 26 26.41 -33.87 -5.35
C ALA A 26 27.23 -34.96 -4.66
N ALA A 27 28.21 -35.52 -5.39
CA ALA A 27 29.25 -36.39 -4.85
C ALA A 27 30.62 -35.67 -4.95
N ALA A 28 31.34 -35.72 -3.85
CA ALA A 28 32.63 -35.08 -3.59
C ALA A 28 33.77 -35.56 -4.50
N CYS A 29 34.80 -34.71 -4.70
CA CYS A 29 36.23 -34.97 -4.43
C CYS A 29 37.12 -33.95 -5.19
N SER A 30 37.87 -33.10 -4.49
CA SER A 30 39.36 -32.95 -4.53
C SER A 30 39.75 -31.45 -4.52
N PRO A 31 41.04 -31.06 -4.36
CA PRO A 31 42.00 -31.41 -3.31
C PRO A 31 42.62 -30.14 -2.65
N SER A 32 43.39 -30.37 -1.58
CA SER A 32 44.21 -29.39 -0.87
C SER A 32 45.45 -28.97 -1.68
N MET A 33 45.70 -27.65 -1.81
CA MET A 33 47.05 -27.07 -2.00
C MET A 33 47.13 -25.65 -1.43
N GLU A 34 47.93 -25.55 -0.37
CA GLU A 34 49.02 -24.60 -0.09
C GLU A 34 48.86 -23.08 -0.30
N LYS A 35 49.25 -22.36 0.76
CA LYS A 35 49.26 -20.90 0.93
C LYS A 35 50.68 -20.36 0.71
N PRO A 36 50.90 -19.45 -0.26
CA PRO A 36 52.00 -18.50 -0.21
C PRO A 36 51.48 -17.16 0.35
N SER A 37 52.20 -16.64 1.34
CA SER A 37 51.94 -15.30 1.89
C SER A 37 52.53 -14.24 0.96
N ASP A 38 51.67 -13.53 0.24
CA ASP A 38 52.01 -12.24 -0.35
C ASP A 38 51.40 -11.12 0.50
N LYS A 39 52.29 -10.27 1.01
CA LYS A 39 51.99 -9.08 1.79
C LYS A 39 51.36 -8.05 0.82
N PRO A 40 50.10 -7.61 0.97
CA PRO A 40 49.53 -6.70 -0.01
C PRO A 40 50.19 -5.33 0.13
N VAL A 41 50.96 -4.96 -0.88
CA VAL A 41 51.36 -3.58 -1.11
C VAL A 41 50.13 -2.83 -1.64
N ASN A 42 49.69 -1.83 -0.87
CA ASN A 42 48.80 -0.73 -1.24
C ASN A 42 47.57 -1.09 -2.11
N ALA A 43 46.51 -1.61 -1.49
CA ALA A 43 45.18 -1.58 -2.10
C ALA A 43 44.68 -0.13 -2.18
N PRO A 44 44.14 0.35 -3.32
CA PRO A 44 43.50 1.65 -3.37
C PRO A 44 42.40 1.66 -2.31
N ALA A 45 42.37 2.73 -1.49
CA ALA A 45 41.40 2.91 -0.41
C ALA A 45 40.01 2.51 -0.93
N ALA A 46 39.46 1.44 -0.35
CA ALA A 46 38.13 0.98 -0.67
C ALA A 46 37.18 2.16 -0.45
N VAL A 47 36.55 2.62 -1.52
CA VAL A 47 35.46 3.60 -1.43
C VAL A 47 34.47 3.00 -0.43
N PRO A 48 34.15 3.66 0.70
CA PRO A 48 33.26 3.08 1.68
C PRO A 48 31.93 2.80 1.00
N THR A 49 31.64 1.52 0.81
CA THR A 49 30.34 1.07 0.30
C THR A 49 29.30 1.50 1.34
N PRO A 50 28.23 2.21 0.92
CA PRO A 50 27.22 2.69 1.86
C PRO A 50 26.65 1.51 2.64
N ASP A 51 26.62 1.64 3.97
CA ASP A 51 26.01 0.65 4.85
C ASP A 51 24.52 0.51 4.47
N PRO A 52 24.07 -0.66 4.00
CA PRO A 52 22.67 -0.87 3.63
C PRO A 52 21.70 -0.55 4.77
N ASN A 53 22.11 -0.69 6.03
CA ASN A 53 21.26 -0.35 7.17
C ASN A 53 21.09 1.16 7.33
N ALA A 54 22.13 1.94 7.05
CA ALA A 54 22.05 3.40 7.07
C ALA A 54 21.12 3.91 5.95
N SER A 55 21.20 3.33 4.74
CA SER A 55 20.31 3.73 3.64
C SER A 55 18.85 3.35 3.89
N ILE A 56 18.58 2.19 4.51
CA ILE A 56 17.22 1.81 4.92
C ILE A 56 16.66 2.79 5.96
N ALA A 57 17.48 3.19 6.94
CA ALA A 57 17.05 4.13 7.97
C ALA A 57 16.71 5.52 7.40
N GLU A 58 17.48 6.00 6.43
CA GLU A 58 17.20 7.25 5.70
C GLU A 58 15.91 7.16 4.88
N GLN A 59 15.71 6.05 4.14
CA GLN A 59 14.49 5.86 3.36
C GLN A 59 13.23 5.79 4.24
N ARG A 60 13.32 5.17 5.42
CA ARG A 60 12.20 5.14 6.37
C ARG A 60 11.82 6.53 6.86
N LYS A 61 12.82 7.36 7.22
CA LYS A 61 12.55 8.77 7.57
C LYS A 61 11.89 9.53 6.42
N HIS A 62 12.33 9.29 5.20
CA HIS A 62 11.71 9.91 4.03
C HIS A 62 10.26 9.46 3.82
N ILE A 63 9.95 8.18 4.05
CA ILE A 63 8.57 7.66 4.03
C ILE A 63 7.74 8.36 5.11
N ASP A 64 8.25 8.49 6.33
CA ASP A 64 7.53 9.16 7.42
C ASP A 64 7.19 10.64 7.07
N GLU A 65 8.13 11.35 6.44
CA GLU A 65 7.90 12.71 5.94
C GLU A 65 6.84 12.79 4.82
N LEU A 66 6.85 11.81 3.91
CA LEU A 66 5.84 11.72 2.85
C LEU A 66 4.46 11.40 3.44
N ASP A 67 4.38 10.50 4.40
CA ASP A 67 3.15 10.11 5.07
C ASP A 67 2.54 11.30 5.81
N GLN A 68 3.35 12.11 6.49
CA GLN A 68 2.89 13.34 7.12
C GLN A 68 2.25 14.31 6.10
N LYS A 69 2.90 14.49 4.94
CA LYS A 69 2.35 15.33 3.85
C LYS A 69 1.06 14.75 3.28
N ILE A 70 0.97 13.43 3.11
CA ILE A 70 -0.25 12.75 2.65
C ILE A 70 -1.39 12.98 3.63
N ILE A 71 -1.14 12.85 4.94
CA ILE A 71 -2.15 13.09 5.98
C ILE A 71 -2.66 14.54 5.92
N GLU A 72 -1.77 15.50 5.77
CA GLU A 72 -2.14 16.92 5.65
C GLU A 72 -3.00 17.18 4.40
N LEU A 73 -2.61 16.63 3.25
CA LEU A 73 -3.37 16.74 2.01
C LEU A 73 -4.75 16.08 2.11
N LEU A 74 -4.85 14.91 2.76
CA LEU A 74 -6.12 14.23 2.97
C LEU A 74 -7.05 15.01 3.89
N LYS A 75 -6.53 15.66 4.95
CA LYS A 75 -7.33 16.54 5.80
C LYS A 75 -7.90 17.73 5.02
N GLN A 76 -7.06 18.41 4.24
CA GLN A 76 -7.50 19.53 3.39
C GLN A 76 -8.57 19.09 2.39
N ARG A 77 -8.39 17.91 1.77
CA ARG A 77 -9.38 17.31 0.88
C ARG A 77 -10.71 17.04 1.60
N GLY A 78 -10.65 16.49 2.81
CA GLY A 78 -11.84 16.22 3.63
C GLY A 78 -12.60 17.51 3.98
N GLU A 79 -11.91 18.58 4.34
CA GLU A 79 -12.52 19.90 4.59
C GLU A 79 -13.22 20.47 3.35
N ALA A 80 -12.58 20.34 2.18
CA ALA A 80 -13.19 20.73 0.91
C ALA A 80 -14.43 19.87 0.58
N SER A 81 -14.35 18.55 0.78
CA SER A 81 -15.46 17.60 0.60
C SER A 81 -16.64 17.94 1.50
N ALA A 82 -16.39 18.18 2.78
CA ALA A 82 -17.41 18.59 3.74
C ALA A 82 -18.08 19.91 3.34
N THR A 83 -17.31 20.86 2.80
CA THR A 83 -17.83 22.13 2.29
C THR A 83 -18.78 21.92 1.10
N VAL A 84 -18.39 21.09 0.13
CA VAL A 84 -19.25 20.72 -1.00
C VAL A 84 -20.53 20.04 -0.52
N GLN A 85 -20.44 19.11 0.42
CA GLN A 85 -21.60 18.41 0.98
C GLN A 85 -22.56 19.39 1.66
N ARG A 86 -22.06 20.33 2.49
CA ARG A 86 -22.89 21.36 3.14
C ARG A 86 -23.65 22.20 2.13
N VAL A 87 -22.98 22.66 1.07
CA VAL A 87 -23.61 23.45 0.00
C VAL A 87 -24.70 22.64 -0.71
N ARG A 88 -24.46 21.38 -1.05
CA ARG A 88 -25.45 20.51 -1.72
C ARG A 88 -26.68 20.29 -0.85
N THR A 89 -26.48 19.98 0.43
CA THR A 89 -27.58 19.73 1.36
C THR A 89 -28.38 20.99 1.66
N ALA A 90 -27.74 22.16 1.72
CA ALA A 90 -28.43 23.43 1.90
C ALA A 90 -29.36 23.76 0.71
N SER A 91 -29.00 23.32 -0.49
CA SER A 91 -29.80 23.43 -1.70
C SER A 91 -30.83 22.30 -1.89
N GLY A 92 -31.05 21.45 -0.88
CA GLY A 92 -32.00 20.32 -0.94
C GLY A 92 -31.53 19.12 -1.78
N GLY A 93 -30.26 19.09 -2.18
CA GLY A 93 -29.66 18.00 -2.95
C GLY A 93 -29.18 16.82 -2.10
N ALA A 94 -28.86 15.71 -2.78
CA ALA A 94 -28.24 14.55 -2.16
C ALA A 94 -26.82 14.85 -1.67
N LYS A 95 -26.44 14.24 -0.52
CA LYS A 95 -25.10 14.36 0.08
C LYS A 95 -23.98 13.81 -0.81
N THR A 96 -24.29 12.82 -1.64
CA THR A 96 -23.34 12.14 -2.52
C THR A 96 -23.67 12.38 -4.00
N ASP A 97 -22.66 12.15 -4.85
CA ASP A 97 -22.77 12.25 -6.30
C ASP A 97 -22.06 11.05 -6.95
N PRO A 98 -22.82 10.00 -7.33
CA PRO A 98 -22.24 8.76 -7.85
C PRO A 98 -21.38 8.97 -9.10
N SER A 99 -21.74 9.91 -9.98
CA SER A 99 -20.95 10.21 -11.18
C SER A 99 -19.59 10.78 -10.79
N ARG A 100 -19.58 11.75 -9.87
CA ARG A 100 -18.33 12.34 -9.38
C ARG A 100 -17.47 11.34 -8.61
N GLU A 101 -18.09 10.45 -7.83
CA GLU A 101 -17.37 9.37 -7.13
C GLU A 101 -16.66 8.45 -8.13
N GLN A 102 -17.33 8.09 -9.24
CA GLN A 102 -16.75 7.26 -10.28
C GLN A 102 -15.57 7.94 -10.99
N GLU A 103 -15.64 9.25 -11.25
CA GLU A 103 -14.52 10.03 -11.81
C GLU A 103 -13.30 10.03 -10.89
N ILE A 104 -13.53 10.19 -9.58
CA ILE A 104 -12.45 10.15 -8.57
C ILE A 104 -11.79 8.77 -8.58
N ILE A 105 -12.58 7.70 -8.59
CA ILE A 105 -12.08 6.33 -8.64
C ILE A 105 -11.22 6.12 -9.90
N SER A 106 -11.68 6.57 -11.08
CA SER A 106 -10.89 6.48 -12.32
C SER A 106 -9.55 7.18 -12.19
N ARG A 107 -9.53 8.40 -11.67
CA ARG A 107 -8.30 9.18 -11.50
C ARG A 107 -7.27 8.48 -10.62
N TYR A 108 -7.71 7.85 -9.53
CA TYR A 108 -6.80 7.11 -8.66
C TYR A 108 -6.36 5.78 -9.28
N GLN A 109 -7.22 5.10 -10.05
CA GLN A 109 -6.84 3.91 -10.81
C GLN A 109 -5.78 4.23 -11.87
N GLU A 110 -5.93 5.34 -12.58
CA GLU A 110 -4.96 5.82 -13.57
C GLU A 110 -3.61 6.17 -12.92
N GLY A 111 -3.63 6.78 -11.73
CA GLY A 111 -2.39 7.19 -11.03
C GLY A 111 -1.69 6.07 -10.24
N LEU A 112 -2.43 5.13 -9.64
CA LEU A 112 -1.90 4.12 -8.72
C LEU A 112 -2.05 2.67 -9.24
N GLY A 113 -2.63 2.50 -10.44
CA GLY A 113 -2.90 1.19 -11.03
C GLY A 113 -4.02 0.42 -10.34
N ALA A 114 -3.90 -0.91 -10.30
CA ALA A 114 -4.98 -1.82 -9.87
C ALA A 114 -5.51 -1.53 -8.45
N ASN A 115 -4.64 -1.09 -7.54
CA ASN A 115 -5.02 -0.79 -6.16
C ASN A 115 -5.61 0.62 -5.97
N GLY A 116 -5.53 1.49 -6.99
CA GLY A 116 -6.00 2.87 -6.89
C GLY A 116 -7.50 2.98 -6.57
N SER A 117 -8.30 2.03 -7.06
CA SER A 117 -9.73 1.93 -6.75
C SER A 117 -10.00 1.81 -5.25
N ASN A 118 -9.20 0.99 -4.55
CA ASN A 118 -9.38 0.73 -3.12
C ASN A 118 -8.98 1.96 -2.29
N VAL A 119 -7.90 2.64 -2.69
CA VAL A 119 -7.47 3.90 -2.06
C VAL A 119 -8.52 4.98 -2.22
N ALA A 120 -9.06 5.15 -3.43
CA ALA A 120 -10.12 6.15 -3.68
C ALA A 120 -11.37 5.90 -2.82
N LYS A 121 -11.81 4.64 -2.72
CA LYS A 121 -12.97 4.27 -1.90
C LYS A 121 -12.72 4.56 -0.42
N ALA A 122 -11.57 4.18 0.12
CA ALA A 122 -11.21 4.46 1.50
C ALA A 122 -11.24 5.97 1.81
N ILE A 123 -10.69 6.80 0.91
CA ILE A 123 -10.73 8.27 1.08
C ILE A 123 -12.17 8.79 1.01
N LEU A 124 -12.98 8.33 0.05
CA LEU A 124 -14.38 8.73 -0.05
C LEU A 124 -15.19 8.35 1.19
N ASP A 125 -14.94 7.17 1.76
CA ASP A 125 -15.59 6.69 2.98
C ASP A 125 -15.26 7.55 4.21
N VAL A 126 -13.99 7.93 4.36
CA VAL A 126 -13.55 8.85 5.43
C VAL A 126 -14.22 10.22 5.26
N ASP A 127 -14.21 10.78 4.05
CA ASP A 127 -14.69 12.14 3.79
C ASP A 127 -16.21 12.32 3.96
N ARG A 128 -16.99 11.26 3.79
CA ARG A 128 -18.45 11.28 3.99
C ARG A 128 -18.86 10.79 5.38
N GLY A 129 -17.90 10.43 6.23
CA GLY A 129 -18.14 9.92 7.58
C GLY A 129 -18.78 8.53 7.61
N THR A 130 -18.67 7.74 6.55
CA THR A 130 -19.20 6.37 6.47
C THR A 130 -18.16 5.33 6.83
N GLN A 131 -17.23 5.63 7.75
CA GLN A 131 -16.44 4.56 8.33
C GLN A 131 -17.42 3.62 9.03
N ALA A 132 -17.51 2.39 8.53
CA ALA A 132 -18.19 1.32 9.25
C ALA A 132 -17.59 1.29 10.66
N ALA A 133 -18.45 1.37 11.68
CA ALA A 133 -18.08 1.41 13.08
C ALA A 133 -16.89 0.48 13.39
N GLY A 134 -15.71 1.06 13.55
CA GLY A 134 -14.47 0.30 13.65
C GLY A 134 -13.39 1.15 14.30
N ALA A 135 -13.16 0.88 15.59
CA ALA A 135 -11.99 1.28 16.37
C ALA A 135 -11.83 2.78 16.71
N THR A 136 -12.83 3.37 17.38
CA THR A 136 -12.47 4.24 18.50
C THR A 136 -12.10 3.35 19.68
N SER A 137 -10.79 3.18 19.89
CA SER A 137 -10.22 2.59 21.10
C SER A 137 -10.66 3.44 22.29
N THR A 138 -11.84 3.15 22.83
CA THR A 138 -12.29 3.67 24.10
C THR A 138 -11.44 2.95 25.14
N THR A 139 -10.35 3.59 25.57
CA THR A 139 -9.61 3.21 26.77
C THR A 139 -10.57 3.34 27.95
N THR A 140 -11.34 2.28 28.22
CA THR A 140 -12.05 2.10 29.48
C THR A 140 -10.98 2.01 30.56
N THR A 141 -10.73 3.15 31.20
CA THR A 141 -10.06 3.20 32.49
C THR A 141 -11.00 2.52 33.48
N THR A 142 -10.76 1.23 33.72
CA THR A 142 -11.36 0.51 34.84
C THR A 142 -10.82 1.13 36.11
N ALA A 143 -11.60 2.03 36.70
CA ALA A 143 -11.38 2.54 38.04
C ALA A 143 -11.40 1.36 39.02
N ALA A 144 -10.23 1.05 39.59
CA ALA A 144 -10.11 0.16 40.72
C ALA A 144 -10.75 0.85 41.95
N THR A 145 -11.82 0.27 42.46
CA THR A 145 -12.50 0.69 43.69
C THR A 145 -11.55 0.54 44.89
N PRO A 146 -11.41 1.55 45.78
CA PRO A 146 -10.72 1.35 47.05
C PRO A 146 -11.62 0.56 48.00
N THR A 147 -11.21 -0.66 48.36
CA THR A 147 -11.86 -1.42 49.44
C THR A 147 -11.54 -0.75 50.78
N SER A 148 -12.52 -0.04 51.32
CA SER A 148 -12.60 0.42 52.71
C SER A 148 -13.53 -0.51 53.48
N SER A 149 -12.99 -1.23 54.47
CA SER A 149 -13.65 -1.65 55.74
C SER A 149 -12.67 -2.60 56.43
N GLY A 150 -12.22 -2.42 57.67
CA GLY A 150 -12.88 -1.76 58.80
C GLY A 150 -13.78 -2.75 59.54
N HIS A 151 -13.20 -3.79 60.16
CA HIS A 151 -13.27 -4.06 61.59
C HIS A 151 -12.39 -5.25 62.00
#